data_AF-T1CPP7-F1
#
_entry.id   AF-T1CPP7-F1
#
_cell.length_a   1.000
_cell.length_b   1.000
_cell.length_c   1.000
_cell.angle_alpha   90.00
_cell.angle_beta   90.00
_cell.angle_gamma   90.00
#
_symmetry.space_group_name_H-M   'P 1'
#
loop_
_entity.id
_entity.type
_entity.pdbx_description
1 polymer ?
#
loop_
_entity_poly.entity_id
_entity_poly.type
_entity_poly.pdbx_seq_one_letter_code
_entity_poly.pdbx_strand_id
1 'polypeptide(L)' 'MKTLVAFFSASGITKEVAQTLAGVAGAKLYEIVPKEPLQQGRFGLDK' A
#
# COMPACT_ATOMS: atom_id res chain seq x y z
N MET A 1 13.22 -1.77 19.25
CA MET A 1 12.29 -2.63 18.48
C MET A 1 12.59 -2.44 16.99
N LYS A 2 12.49 -3.50 16.17
CA LYS A 2 12.58 -3.35 14.71
C LYS A 2 11.18 -3.54 14.13
N THR A 3 10.61 -2.47 13.60
CA THR A 3 9.21 -2.45 13.11
C THR A 3 9.20 -2.18 11.62
N LEU A 4 8.32 -2.88 10.90
CA LEU A 4 8.10 -2.74 9.46
C LEU A 4 6.62 -2.52 9.20
N VAL A 5 6.27 -1.46 8.48
CA VAL A 5 4.94 -1.25 7.91
C VAL A 5 5.02 -1.70 6.46
N ALA A 6 4.43 -2.86 6.18
CA ALA A 6 4.24 -3.37 4.83
C ALA A 6 2.81 -3.03 4.36
N PHE A 7 2.66 -2.45 3.17
CA PHE A 7 1.36 -2.02 2.67
C PHE A 7 1.23 -2.25 1.16
N PHE A 8 -0.01 -2.33 0.67
CA PHE A 8 -0.35 -2.30 -0.76
C PHE A 8 -1.35 -1.18 -1.00
N SER A 9 -1.23 -0.46 -2.12
CA SER A 9 -2.11 0.66 -2.44
C SER A 9 -2.41 0.71 -3.93
N ALA A 10 -3.66 0.41 -4.31
CA ALA A 10 -4.08 0.46 -5.70
C ALA A 10 -4.27 1.89 -6.22
N SER A 11 -4.78 2.79 -5.37
CA SER A 11 -5.16 4.17 -5.72
C SER A 11 -4.36 5.24 -4.98
N GLY A 12 -3.38 4.86 -4.16
CA GLY A 12 -2.59 5.79 -3.36
C GLY A 12 -3.10 6.01 -1.93
N ILE A 13 -4.38 5.81 -1.65
CA ILE A 13 -4.97 6.10 -0.32
C ILE A 13 -4.27 5.35 0.82
N THR A 14 -4.06 4.04 0.67
CA THR A 14 -3.40 3.23 1.70
C THR A 14 -1.94 3.63 1.94
N LYS A 15 -1.27 4.20 0.93
CA LYS A 15 0.11 4.67 1.01
C LYS A 15 0.24 5.84 1.99
N GLU A 16 -0.70 6.78 1.95
CA GLU A 16 -0.71 7.94 2.85
C GLU A 16 -0.86 7.51 4.32
N VAL A 17 -1.76 6.55 4.58
CA VAL A 17 -1.94 5.98 5.92
C VAL A 17 -0.70 5.23 6.38
N ALA A 18 -0.10 4.41 5.51
CA ALA A 18 1.09 3.63 5.83
C ALA A 18 2.31 4.52 6.13
N GLN A 19 2.49 5.62 5.39
CA GLN A 19 3.52 6.63 5.66
C GLN A 19 3.33 7.26 7.05
N THR A 20 2.10 7.63 7.38
CA THR A 20 1.76 8.20 8.70
C THR A 20 2.08 7.21 9.83
N LEU A 21 1.64 5.95 9.69
CA LEU A 21 1.91 4.89 10.66
C LEU A 21 3.42 4.64 10.84
N ALA A 22 4.18 4.58 9.74
CA ALA A 22 5.61 4.37 9.82
C ALA A 22 6.34 5.53 10.53
N GLY A 23 5.92 6.77 10.26
CA GLY A 23 6.45 7.96 10.93
C GLY A 23 6.21 7.92 12.45
N VAL A 24 4.97 7.66 12.87
CA VAL A 24 4.61 7.59 14.30
C VAL A 24 5.31 6.42 15.01
N ALA A 25 5.42 5.27 14.34
CA ALA A 25 6.00 4.07 14.93
C ALA A 25 7.54 4.01 14.84
N GLY A 26 8.20 4.97 14.19
CA GLY A 26 9.64 4.90 13.88
C GLY A 26 9.99 3.65 13.06
N ALA A 27 9.08 3.20 12.20
CA ALA A 27 9.18 1.95 11.47
C ALA A 27 9.76 2.15 10.07
N LYS A 28 10.31 1.07 9.51
CA LYS A 28 10.62 1.01 8.08
C LYS A 28 9.32 0.88 7.28
N LEU A 29 9.29 1.44 6.08
CA LEU A 29 8.14 1.36 5.18
C LEU A 29 8.49 0.46 3.98
N TYR A 30 7.58 -0.43 3.59
CA TYR A 30 7.73 -1.30 2.43
C TYR A 30 6.42 -1.42 1.66
N GLU A 31 6.48 -1.20 0.35
CA GLU A 31 5.32 -1.32 -0.54
C GLU A 31 5.32 -2.71 -1.21
N ILE A 32 4.21 -3.42 -1.07
CA ILE A 32 3.93 -4.69 -1.72
C ILE A 32 3.42 -4.36 -3.12
N VAL A 33 4.29 -4.49 -4.13
CA VAL A 33 3.93 -4.25 -5.53
C VAL A 33 3.49 -5.58 -6.17
N PRO A 34 2.30 -5.65 -6.81
CA PRO A 34 1.86 -6.85 -7.48
C PRO A 34 2.76 -7.16 -8.69
N LYS A 35 2.94 -8.44 -9.00
CA LYS A 35 3.75 -8.88 -10.16
C LYS A 35 3.20 -8.35 -11.48
N GLU A 36 1.88 -8.26 -11.59
CA GLU A 36 1.19 -7.66 -12.73
C GLU A 36 0.60 -6.30 -12.32
N PRO A 37 0.80 -5.23 -13.12
CA PRO A 37 0.23 -3.93 -12.81
C PRO A 37 -1.29 -3.97 -12.72
N LEU A 38 -1.83 -3.30 -11.70
CA LEU A 38 -3.26 -3.05 -11.65
C LEU A 38 -3.64 -2.10 -12.78
N GLN A 39 -4.43 -2.61 -13.72
CA GLN A 39 -5.08 -1.78 -14.72
C GLN A 39 -6.25 -1.06 -14.05
N GLN A 40 -6.15 0.27 -13.97
CA GLN A 40 -7.20 1.13 -13.45
C GLN A 40 -8.42 0.98 -14.37
N GLY A 41 -9.37 0.12 -13.97
CA GLY A 41 -10.52 -0.25 -14.81
C GLY A 41 -10.98 -1.71 -14.72
N ARG A 42 -10.19 -2.63 -14.15
CA ARG A 42 -10.62 -4.03 -13.98
C ARG A 42 -11.45 -4.31 -12.71
N PHE A 43 -11.59 -3.34 -11.82
CA PHE A 43 -12.43 -3.46 -10.63
C PHE A 43 -13.80 -2.81 -10.89
N GLY A 44 -14.56 -3.41 -11.82
CA GLY A 44 -15.88 -2.89 -12.21
C GLY A 44 -16.59 -3.76 -13.24
N LEU A 45 -17.37 -4.72 -12.73
CA LEU A 45 -18.55 -5.32 -13.38
C LEU A 45 -18.29 -6.21 -14.61
N ASP A 46 -17.80 -7.43 -14.38
CA ASP A 46 -18.32 -8.56 -15.15
C ASP A 46 -19.79 -8.78 -14.69
N LYS A 47 -20.72 -8.03 -15.27
CA LYS A 47 -22.16 -8.35 -15.28
C LYS A 47 -22.52 -8.85 -16.68
#